data_AF-A0A1G8U231-F1
#
_entry.id   AF-A0A1G8U231-F1
#
_cell.length_a   1.000
_cell.length_b   1.000
_cell.length_c   1.000
_cell.angle_alpha   90.00
_cell.angle_beta   90.00
_cell.angle_gamma   90.00
#
_symmetry.space_group_name_H-M   'P 1'
#
loop_
_entity.id
_entity.type
_entity.pdbx_description
1 polymer ?
#
loop_
_entity_poly.entity_id
_entity_poly.type
_entity_poly.pdbx_seq_one_letter_code
_entity_poly.pdbx_strand_id
1 'polypeptide(L)'
;MIRTLAAIDYVITVGCMSDAPPSLYEWAGGRQAIRRLIDAFYDRVEEDDLLSPFFPGGVSEEHRLHVTDWWCEVFGGPAEYTNTRGGYHAMLEHHRGLGIRPDQRFRFASLMSLAADDADLPSDPEFRAALVGYLEWGTRLALHNSQTGAEVIEEAPVPKWGWGVAPPYQPDQPE
;
A
#
# COMPACT_ATOMS: atom_id res chain seq x y z
N MET A 1 58.78 -12.62 32.71
CA MET A 1 57.66 -13.16 33.48
C MET A 1 56.54 -12.12 33.51
N ILE A 2 55.37 -12.53 33.02
CA ILE A 2 54.01 -12.07 33.38
C ILE A 2 53.64 -10.61 33.02
N ARG A 3 52.99 -10.46 31.85
CA ARG A 3 52.00 -9.39 31.60
C ARG A 3 50.62 -9.99 31.91
N THR A 4 49.88 -9.36 32.82
CA THR A 4 48.44 -9.63 33.02
C THR A 4 47.72 -8.30 32.93
N LEU A 5 47.04 -8.06 31.81
CA LEU A 5 46.03 -7.03 31.67
C LEU A 5 44.69 -7.75 31.59
N ALA A 6 43.78 -7.36 32.49
CA ALA A 6 42.45 -7.90 32.61
C ALA A 6 41.64 -7.67 31.33
N ALA A 7 41.02 -8.73 30.82
CA ALA A 7 40.00 -8.64 29.79
C ALA A 7 38.75 -7.99 30.40
N ILE A 8 38.32 -6.88 29.81
CA ILE A 8 37.00 -6.30 30.04
C ILE A 8 36.06 -7.03 29.08
N ASP A 9 35.26 -7.96 29.62
CA ASP A 9 34.17 -8.60 28.91
C ASP A 9 33.06 -7.57 28.66
N TYR A 10 33.14 -6.87 27.53
CA TYR A 10 32.03 -6.07 27.01
C TYR A 10 31.09 -7.01 26.25
N VAL A 11 30.17 -7.64 26.98
CA VAL A 11 29.03 -8.34 26.39
C VAL A 11 28.10 -7.28 25.80
N ILE A 12 28.31 -6.92 24.54
CA ILE A 12 27.27 -6.27 23.74
C ILE A 12 26.27 -7.36 23.39
N THR A 13 25.12 -7.33 24.03
CA THR A 13 23.91 -7.91 23.47
C THR A 13 23.56 -7.10 22.22
N VAL A 14 24.17 -7.44 21.08
CA VAL A 14 23.63 -7.06 19.77
C VAL A 14 22.39 -7.92 19.61
N GLY A 15 21.26 -7.39 20.08
CA GLY A 15 19.96 -7.85 19.58
C GLY A 15 20.00 -7.70 18.07
N CYS A 16 19.75 -8.78 17.35
CA CYS A 16 19.68 -8.79 15.89
C CYS A 16 18.62 -7.77 15.46
N MET A 17 19.05 -6.54 15.15
CA MET A 17 18.24 -5.62 14.39
C MET A 17 18.07 -6.28 13.03
N SER A 18 16.83 -6.49 12.63
CA SER A 18 16.51 -7.00 11.30
C SER A 18 17.21 -6.12 10.25
N ASP A 19 18.10 -6.70 9.45
CA ASP A 19 18.74 -6.04 8.29
C ASP A 19 17.75 -5.76 7.14
N ALA A 20 16.48 -6.16 7.28
CA ALA A 20 15.45 -5.87 6.28
C ALA A 20 14.89 -4.44 6.48
N PRO A 21 14.61 -3.71 5.38
CA PRO A 21 13.94 -2.42 5.46
C PRO A 21 12.55 -2.57 6.11
N PRO A 22 12.04 -1.52 6.79
CA PRO A 22 10.70 -1.55 7.36
C PRO A 22 9.65 -1.79 6.28
N SER A 23 8.47 -2.28 6.66
CA SER A 23 7.35 -2.37 5.71
C SER A 23 6.94 -0.99 5.17
N LEU A 24 6.29 -0.94 4.01
CA LEU A 24 5.71 0.30 3.50
C LEU A 24 4.68 0.87 4.48
N TYR A 25 3.96 0.01 5.20
CA TYR A 25 3.01 0.40 6.23
C TYR A 25 3.69 1.15 7.37
N GLU A 26 4.79 0.61 7.91
CA GLU A 26 5.56 1.27 8.97
C GLU A 26 6.19 2.57 8.48
N TRP A 27 6.79 2.57 7.29
CA TRP A 27 7.41 3.75 6.70
C TRP A 27 6.41 4.87 6.42
N ALA A 28 5.21 4.54 5.96
CA ALA A 28 4.16 5.52 5.71
C ALA A 28 3.67 6.22 7.00
N GLY A 29 3.93 5.65 8.19
CA GLY A 29 3.35 6.12 9.46
C GLY A 29 2.09 5.34 9.88
N GLY A 30 1.93 4.13 9.38
CA GLY A 30 0.89 3.19 9.76
C GLY A 30 -0.52 3.58 9.32
N ARG A 31 -1.53 2.98 9.97
CA ARG A 31 -2.94 3.09 9.59
C ARG A 31 -3.44 4.52 9.49
N GLN A 32 -3.02 5.41 10.40
CA GLN A 32 -3.49 6.80 10.39
C GLN A 32 -3.06 7.52 9.12
N ALA A 33 -1.82 7.30 8.66
CA ALA A 33 -1.32 7.90 7.43
C ALA A 33 -2.00 7.32 6.18
N ILE A 34 -2.20 6.00 6.14
CA ILE A 34 -2.96 5.36 5.05
C ILE A 34 -4.41 5.85 5.05
N ARG A 35 -5.02 6.08 6.22
CA ARG A 35 -6.37 6.65 6.27
C ARG A 35 -6.42 8.03 5.63
N ARG A 36 -5.46 8.92 5.95
CA ARG A 36 -5.37 10.25 5.31
C ARG A 36 -5.21 10.14 3.80
N LEU A 37 -4.41 9.18 3.32
CA LEU A 37 -4.27 8.92 1.87
C LEU A 37 -5.61 8.57 1.23
N ILE A 38 -6.33 7.61 1.81
CA ILE A 38 -7.62 7.16 1.28
C ILE A 38 -8.66 8.27 1.37
N ASP A 39 -8.59 9.11 2.40
CA ASP A 39 -9.45 10.29 2.51
C ASP A 39 -9.21 11.30 1.40
N ALA A 40 -7.98 11.80 1.30
CA ALA A 40 -7.61 12.77 0.28
C ALA A 40 -7.89 12.26 -1.14
N PHE A 41 -7.76 10.96 -1.36
CA PHE A 41 -8.11 10.33 -2.61
C PHE A 41 -9.59 10.39 -2.92
N TYR A 42 -10.43 9.95 -1.99
CA TYR A 42 -11.85 9.91 -2.26
C TYR A 42 -12.45 11.31 -2.32
N ASP A 43 -11.89 12.28 -1.59
CA ASP A 43 -12.24 13.70 -1.76
C ASP A 43 -11.98 14.15 -3.21
N ARG A 44 -10.84 13.76 -3.81
CA ARG A 44 -10.56 14.01 -5.22
C ARG A 44 -11.48 13.23 -6.17
N VAL A 45 -11.83 11.99 -5.85
CA VAL A 45 -12.73 11.16 -6.68
C VAL A 45 -14.14 11.75 -6.73
N GLU A 46 -14.63 12.28 -5.61
CA GLU A 46 -15.95 12.89 -5.53
C GLU A 46 -16.08 14.15 -6.39
N GLU A 47 -14.97 14.84 -6.65
CA GLU A 47 -14.89 15.99 -7.55
C GLU A 47 -14.52 15.63 -9.00
N ASP A 48 -14.28 14.35 -9.29
CA ASP A 48 -13.78 13.90 -10.60
C ASP A 48 -14.90 13.34 -11.48
N ASP A 49 -15.16 13.99 -12.62
CA ASP A 49 -16.22 13.58 -13.56
C ASP A 49 -16.04 12.16 -14.13
N LEU A 50 -14.81 11.65 -14.16
CA LEU A 50 -14.49 10.37 -14.76
C LEU A 50 -14.68 9.20 -13.78
N LEU A 51 -14.44 9.44 -12.48
CA LEU A 51 -14.48 8.44 -11.43
C LEU A 51 -15.69 8.53 -10.49
N SER A 52 -16.21 9.73 -10.24
CA SER A 52 -17.42 9.92 -9.42
C SER A 52 -18.63 9.09 -9.88
N PRO A 53 -18.85 8.75 -11.18
CA PRO A 53 -19.98 7.91 -11.57
C PRO A 53 -19.96 6.48 -10.99
N PHE A 54 -18.81 6.00 -10.50
CA PHE A 54 -18.74 4.71 -9.77
C PHE A 54 -19.31 4.78 -8.35
N PHE A 55 -19.54 5.98 -7.82
CA PHE A 55 -19.99 6.22 -6.45
C PHE A 55 -21.23 7.12 -6.44
N PRO A 56 -22.38 6.63 -6.96
CA PRO A 56 -23.61 7.40 -6.98
C PRO A 56 -24.05 7.74 -5.55
N GLY A 57 -24.14 9.03 -5.24
CA GLY A 57 -24.47 9.52 -3.90
C GLY A 57 -23.25 9.77 -3.00
N GLY A 58 -22.03 9.69 -3.55
CA GLY A 58 -20.79 9.93 -2.82
C GLY A 58 -20.16 8.66 -2.25
N VAL A 59 -18.98 8.81 -1.69
CA VAL A 59 -18.20 7.70 -1.13
C VAL A 59 -18.51 7.59 0.36
N SER A 60 -19.08 6.45 0.78
CA SER A 60 -19.44 6.24 2.18
C SER A 60 -18.21 6.15 3.09
N GLU A 61 -18.39 6.52 4.36
CA GLU A 61 -17.34 6.34 5.38
C GLU A 61 -16.92 4.87 5.53
N GLU A 62 -17.87 3.96 5.43
CA GLU A 62 -17.60 2.52 5.45
C GLU A 62 -16.68 2.10 4.30
N HIS A 63 -16.94 2.59 3.08
CA HIS A 63 -16.09 2.30 1.93
C HIS A 63 -14.66 2.81 2.14
N ARG A 64 -14.50 4.04 2.65
CA ARG A 64 -13.19 4.61 2.98
C ARG A 64 -12.44 3.78 4.02
N LEU A 65 -13.13 3.27 5.05
CA LEU A 65 -12.55 2.37 6.05
C LEU A 65 -12.12 1.03 5.43
N HIS A 66 -12.94 0.47 4.54
CA HIS A 66 -12.65 -0.81 3.89
C HIS A 66 -11.42 -0.71 3.00
N VAL A 67 -11.32 0.36 2.21
CA VAL A 67 -10.16 0.59 1.36
C VAL A 67 -8.92 0.89 2.21
N THR A 68 -9.07 1.60 3.34
CA THR A 68 -7.97 1.80 4.30
C THR A 68 -7.44 0.46 4.83
N ASP A 69 -8.33 -0.46 5.24
CA ASP A 69 -7.97 -1.81 5.70
C ASP A 69 -7.20 -2.58 4.63
N TRP A 70 -7.71 -2.56 3.39
CA TRP A 70 -7.06 -3.21 2.25
C TRP A 70 -5.63 -2.70 2.05
N TRP A 71 -5.46 -1.39 1.99
CA TRP A 71 -4.15 -0.77 1.76
C TRP A 71 -3.18 -0.98 2.93
N CYS A 72 -3.67 -0.96 4.17
CA CYS A 72 -2.86 -1.32 5.33
C CYS A 72 -2.31 -2.73 5.18
N GLU A 73 -3.16 -3.70 4.85
CA GLU A 73 -2.78 -5.09 4.71
C GLU A 73 -1.81 -5.32 3.54
N VAL A 74 -2.03 -4.64 2.42
CA VAL A 74 -1.16 -4.73 1.24
C VAL A 74 0.24 -4.22 1.55
N PHE A 75 0.35 -3.11 2.28
CA PHE A 75 1.63 -2.47 2.60
C PHE A 75 2.40 -3.16 3.74
N GLY A 76 1.95 -4.33 4.16
CA GLY A 76 2.61 -5.15 5.19
C GLY A 76 2.10 -4.91 6.61
N GLY A 77 1.03 -4.13 6.77
CA GLY A 77 0.34 -3.94 8.05
C GLY A 77 -0.55 -5.12 8.44
N PRO A 78 -1.35 -4.96 9.53
CA PRO A 78 -2.25 -5.98 10.03
C PRO A 78 -3.24 -6.49 8.97
N ALA A 79 -3.58 -7.78 9.02
CA ALA A 79 -4.51 -8.44 8.09
C ALA A 79 -6.00 -8.18 8.39
N GLU A 80 -6.33 -6.95 8.78
CA GLU A 80 -7.67 -6.58 9.22
C GLU A 80 -8.71 -6.80 8.12
N TYR A 81 -8.39 -6.45 6.87
CA TYR A 81 -9.29 -6.65 5.74
C TYR A 81 -9.59 -8.13 5.53
N THR A 82 -8.56 -8.98 5.51
CA THR A 82 -8.75 -10.43 5.40
C THR A 82 -9.59 -10.99 6.54
N ASN A 83 -9.24 -10.65 7.78
CA ASN A 83 -9.88 -11.22 8.97
C ASN A 83 -11.37 -10.87 9.09
N THR A 84 -11.75 -9.68 8.65
CA THR A 84 -13.12 -9.15 8.85
C THR A 84 -13.96 -9.19 7.59
N ARG A 85 -13.34 -9.26 6.40
CA ARG A 85 -14.02 -9.09 5.10
C ARG A 85 -13.74 -10.19 4.10
N GLY A 86 -12.87 -11.16 4.40
CA GLY A 86 -12.65 -12.32 3.51
C GLY A 86 -11.58 -12.10 2.43
N GLY A 87 -10.77 -11.06 2.57
CA GLY A 87 -9.52 -10.92 1.80
C GLY A 87 -9.74 -10.68 0.32
N TYR A 88 -8.81 -11.16 -0.51
CA TYR A 88 -8.82 -10.90 -1.95
C TYR A 88 -10.15 -11.27 -2.63
N HIS A 89 -10.80 -12.37 -2.23
CA HIS A 89 -12.08 -12.79 -2.81
C HIS A 89 -13.13 -11.67 -2.71
N ALA A 90 -13.30 -11.09 -1.53
CA ALA A 90 -14.25 -10.00 -1.34
C ALA A 90 -13.86 -8.72 -2.11
N MET A 91 -12.56 -8.40 -2.19
CA MET A 91 -12.09 -7.28 -3.00
C MET A 91 -12.40 -7.50 -4.50
N LEU A 92 -12.22 -8.72 -5.00
CA LEU A 92 -12.51 -9.07 -6.39
C LEU A 92 -13.98 -8.82 -6.72
N GLU A 93 -14.91 -9.26 -5.86
CA GLU A 93 -16.35 -9.08 -6.07
C GLU A 93 -16.75 -7.61 -6.24
N HIS A 94 -16.08 -6.68 -5.54
CA HIS A 94 -16.32 -5.25 -5.69
C HIS A 94 -15.88 -4.67 -7.04
N HIS A 95 -15.01 -5.36 -7.78
CA HIS A 95 -14.48 -4.87 -9.05
C HIS A 95 -15.12 -5.54 -10.27
N ARG A 96 -15.80 -6.69 -10.10
CA ARG A 96 -16.42 -7.43 -11.20
C ARG A 96 -17.50 -6.59 -11.90
N GLY A 97 -17.49 -6.65 -13.23
CA GLY A 97 -18.54 -6.05 -14.06
C GLY A 97 -18.57 -4.52 -14.09
N LEU A 98 -17.60 -3.84 -13.46
CA LEU A 98 -17.53 -2.37 -13.48
C LEU A 98 -17.17 -1.81 -14.87
N GLY A 99 -16.63 -2.63 -15.78
CA GLY A 99 -16.24 -2.18 -17.12
C GLY A 99 -15.26 -1.02 -17.09
N ILE A 100 -14.28 -1.06 -16.17
CA ILE A 100 -13.28 -0.01 -16.01
C ILE A 100 -12.56 0.17 -17.35
N ARG A 101 -12.35 1.42 -17.73
CA ARG A 101 -11.62 1.77 -18.96
C ARG A 101 -10.17 2.20 -18.69
N PRO A 102 -9.28 2.16 -19.69
CA PRO A 102 -7.89 2.58 -19.52
C PRO A 102 -7.70 4.03 -19.01
N ASP A 103 -8.54 4.96 -19.46
CA ASP A 103 -8.54 6.36 -19.01
C ASP A 103 -8.94 6.48 -17.53
N GLN A 104 -9.97 5.72 -17.10
CA GLN A 104 -10.39 5.66 -15.70
C GLN A 104 -9.30 5.05 -14.81
N ARG A 105 -8.64 3.96 -15.26
CA ARG A 105 -7.50 3.36 -14.56
C ARG A 105 -6.37 4.37 -14.36
N PHE A 106 -5.96 5.05 -15.43
CA PHE A 106 -4.90 6.06 -15.39
C PHE A 106 -5.27 7.21 -14.44
N ARG A 107 -6.53 7.67 -14.49
CA ARG A 107 -7.02 8.72 -13.62
C ARG A 107 -6.99 8.31 -12.15
N PHE A 108 -7.41 7.08 -11.83
CA PHE A 108 -7.32 6.53 -10.48
C PHE A 108 -5.88 6.58 -9.95
N ALA A 109 -4.92 6.05 -10.71
CA ALA A 109 -3.52 6.03 -10.30
C ALA A 109 -2.96 7.46 -10.12
N SER A 110 -3.34 8.39 -11.00
CA SER A 110 -2.92 9.78 -10.93
C SER A 110 -3.46 10.49 -9.68
N LEU A 111 -4.76 10.34 -9.39
CA LEU A 111 -5.37 10.93 -8.20
C LEU A 111 -4.80 10.33 -6.91
N MET A 112 -4.46 9.04 -6.90
CA MET A 112 -3.78 8.43 -5.75
C MET A 112 -2.39 8.97 -5.52
N SER A 113 -1.62 9.21 -6.59
CA SER A 113 -0.30 9.82 -6.47
C SER A 113 -0.39 11.25 -5.93
N LEU A 114 -1.39 12.03 -6.35
CA LEU A 114 -1.63 13.38 -5.83
C LEU A 114 -2.11 13.36 -4.37
N ALA A 115 -3.02 12.45 -4.03
CA ALA A 115 -3.52 12.29 -2.66
C ALA A 115 -2.42 11.93 -1.65
N ALA A 116 -1.35 11.28 -2.10
CA ALA A 116 -0.19 11.00 -1.26
C ALA A 116 0.53 12.28 -0.81
N ASP A 117 0.51 13.35 -1.61
CA ASP A 117 1.02 14.66 -1.20
C ASP A 117 0.07 15.34 -0.21
N ASP A 118 -1.24 15.33 -0.48
CA ASP A 118 -2.23 15.93 0.42
C ASP A 118 -2.28 15.25 1.81
N ALA A 119 -1.95 13.96 1.85
CA ALA A 119 -1.93 13.16 3.08
C ALA A 119 -0.62 13.27 3.88
N ASP A 120 0.34 14.09 3.41
CA ASP A 120 1.69 14.21 3.96
C ASP A 120 2.40 12.84 4.07
N LEU A 121 2.28 11.99 3.05
CA LEU A 121 3.06 10.75 2.98
C LEU A 121 4.52 11.03 2.64
N PRO A 122 5.46 10.14 3.03
CA PRO A 122 6.87 10.28 2.70
C PRO A 122 7.09 10.57 1.21
N SER A 123 7.90 11.59 0.92
CA SER A 123 8.19 12.05 -0.44
C SER A 123 9.54 11.56 -0.96
N ASP A 124 10.19 10.64 -0.25
CA ASP A 124 11.42 10.01 -0.71
C ASP A 124 11.17 9.22 -2.02
N PRO A 125 12.11 9.26 -2.99
CA PRO A 125 11.94 8.62 -4.28
C PRO A 125 11.61 7.12 -4.18
N GLU A 126 12.16 6.42 -3.19
CA GLU A 126 11.99 4.99 -2.96
C GLU A 126 10.54 4.66 -2.58
N PHE A 127 9.96 5.39 -1.62
CA PHE A 127 8.55 5.20 -1.24
C PHE A 127 7.62 5.57 -2.39
N ARG A 128 7.90 6.67 -3.10
CA ARG A 128 7.08 7.10 -4.23
C ARG A 128 7.15 6.12 -5.40
N ALA A 129 8.32 5.54 -5.68
CA ALA A 129 8.47 4.47 -6.66
C ALA A 129 7.70 3.21 -6.25
N ALA A 130 7.77 2.80 -4.98
CA ALA A 130 7.05 1.65 -4.47
C ALA A 130 5.52 1.83 -4.55
N LEU A 131 5.00 3.00 -4.15
CA LEU A 131 3.58 3.37 -4.24
C LEU A 131 3.09 3.33 -5.70
N VAL A 132 3.80 4.00 -6.61
CA VAL A 132 3.44 4.02 -8.04
C VAL A 132 3.52 2.62 -8.65
N GLY A 133 4.51 1.82 -8.26
CA GLY A 133 4.63 0.42 -8.67
C GLY A 133 3.40 -0.40 -8.28
N TYR A 134 2.90 -0.23 -7.04
CA TYR A 134 1.67 -0.90 -6.61
C TYR A 134 0.45 -0.40 -7.37
N LEU A 135 0.31 0.91 -7.54
CA LEU A 135 -0.80 1.51 -8.29
C LEU A 135 -0.85 0.95 -9.71
N GLU A 136 0.27 0.90 -10.42
CA GLU A 136 0.34 0.34 -11.76
C GLU A 136 -0.01 -1.16 -11.77
N TRP A 137 0.57 -1.95 -10.87
CA TRP A 137 0.30 -3.39 -10.83
C TRP A 137 -1.15 -3.71 -10.43
N GLY A 138 -1.63 -3.12 -9.34
CA GLY A 138 -2.95 -3.39 -8.76
C GLY A 138 -4.10 -2.91 -9.64
N THR A 139 -4.00 -1.69 -10.19
CA THR A 139 -5.08 -1.16 -11.04
C THR A 139 -5.15 -1.88 -12.40
N ARG A 140 -4.06 -2.53 -12.87
CA ARG A 140 -4.10 -3.41 -14.04
C ARG A 140 -4.94 -4.67 -13.79
N LEU A 141 -4.88 -5.22 -12.57
CA LEU A 141 -5.74 -6.34 -12.16
C LEU A 141 -7.20 -5.90 -12.06
N ALA A 142 -7.47 -4.76 -11.42
CA ALA A 142 -8.82 -4.20 -11.35
C ALA A 142 -9.43 -3.98 -12.74
N LEU A 143 -8.64 -3.43 -13.67
CA LEU A 143 -9.05 -3.25 -15.06
C LEU A 143 -9.46 -4.59 -15.70
N HIS A 144 -8.59 -5.61 -15.63
CA HIS A 144 -8.86 -6.94 -16.17
C HIS A 144 -10.10 -7.57 -15.54
N ASN A 145 -10.16 -7.60 -14.20
CA ASN A 145 -11.23 -8.25 -13.44
C ASN A 145 -12.59 -7.58 -13.62
N SER A 146 -12.62 -6.31 -14.02
CA SER A 146 -13.87 -5.58 -14.25
C SER A 146 -14.57 -5.89 -15.57
N GLN A 147 -13.90 -6.58 -16.50
CA GLN A 147 -14.47 -6.85 -17.82
C GLN A 147 -15.52 -7.97 -17.78
N THR A 148 -16.53 -7.88 -18.64
CA THR A 148 -17.52 -8.95 -18.83
C THR A 148 -16.84 -10.20 -19.38
N GLY A 149 -16.98 -11.33 -18.68
CA GLY A 149 -16.39 -12.61 -19.09
C GLY A 149 -14.88 -12.73 -18.87
N ALA A 150 -14.28 -11.85 -18.06
CA ALA A 150 -12.87 -11.97 -17.71
C ALA A 150 -12.57 -13.32 -17.04
N GLU A 151 -11.50 -13.99 -17.48
CA GLU A 151 -10.91 -15.11 -16.74
C GLU A 151 -10.20 -14.56 -15.51
N VAL A 152 -10.73 -14.83 -14.32
CA VAL A 152 -10.19 -14.31 -13.06
C VAL A 152 -9.70 -15.43 -12.16
N ILE A 153 -8.71 -15.09 -11.33
CA ILE A 153 -8.35 -15.91 -10.18
C ILE A 153 -9.33 -15.54 -9.07
N GLU A 154 -10.16 -16.48 -8.63
CA GLU A 154 -11.19 -16.22 -7.61
C GLU A 154 -10.61 -16.23 -6.19
N GLU A 155 -9.66 -17.14 -5.94
CA GLU A 155 -9.01 -17.31 -4.65
C GLU A 155 -7.51 -17.01 -4.76
N ALA A 156 -7.06 -16.01 -4.02
CA ALA A 156 -5.66 -15.63 -3.89
C ALA A 156 -5.42 -15.00 -2.51
N PRO A 157 -4.18 -14.97 -2.00
CA PRO A 157 -3.87 -14.15 -0.83
C PRO A 157 -3.95 -12.66 -1.18
N VAL A 158 -4.21 -11.82 -0.17
CA VAL A 158 -4.01 -10.37 -0.32
C VAL A 158 -2.53 -10.13 -0.67
N PRO A 159 -2.23 -9.34 -1.73
CA PRO A 159 -0.87 -9.05 -2.13
C PRO A 159 -0.09 -8.43 -0.98
N LYS A 160 1.16 -8.85 -0.76
CA LYS A 160 2.09 -8.18 0.16
C LYS A 160 3.08 -7.39 -0.68
N TRP A 161 2.84 -6.09 -0.81
CA TRP A 161 3.64 -5.19 -1.61
C TRP A 161 4.78 -4.58 -0.79
N GLY A 162 5.97 -4.52 -1.38
CA GLY A 162 7.17 -3.98 -0.76
C GLY A 162 7.90 -3.01 -1.68
N TRP A 163 9.17 -2.76 -1.38
CA TRP A 163 9.95 -1.69 -2.00
C TRP A 163 10.34 -1.89 -3.48
N GLY A 164 10.16 -3.09 -4.04
CA GLY A 164 10.53 -3.35 -5.45
C GLY A 164 12.05 -3.39 -5.67
N VAL A 165 12.53 -2.76 -6.76
CA VAL A 165 13.93 -2.85 -7.22
C VAL A 165 14.91 -2.03 -6.36
N ALA A 166 14.43 -1.01 -5.64
CA ALA A 166 15.25 -0.16 -4.78
C ALA A 166 14.60 -0.02 -3.39
N PRO A 167 15.15 -0.65 -2.33
CA PRO A 167 14.73 -0.40 -0.95
C PRO A 167 15.06 1.03 -0.49
N PRO A 168 14.50 1.53 0.63
CA PRO A 168 14.77 2.86 1.14
C PRO A 168 16.25 3.10 1.33
N TYR A 169 16.71 4.30 1.00
CA TYR A 169 18.08 4.69 1.29
C TYR A 169 18.35 4.66 2.80
N GLN A 170 19.37 3.92 3.21
CA GLN A 170 19.84 3.86 4.59
C GLN A 170 21.21 4.54 4.68
N PRO A 171 21.31 5.75 5.29
CA PRO A 171 22.55 6.54 5.27
C PRO A 171 23.72 5.88 5.99
N ASP A 172 23.44 4.94 6.90
CA ASP A 172 24.44 4.25 7.73
C ASP A 172 24.83 2.86 7.19
N GLN A 173 24.26 2.42 6.06
CA GLN A 173 24.65 1.18 5.40
C GLN A 173 25.54 1.47 4.17
N PRO A 174 26.72 0.82 4.04
CA PRO A 174 27.54 0.95 2.85
C PRO A 174 26.85 0.31 1.63
N GLU A 175 26.94 0.96 0.46
CA GLU A 175 26.47 0.44 -0.84
C GLU A 175 27.16 -0.86 -1.27
#